data_AF-A0A9N9UAX0-F1
#
_entry.id   AF-A0A9N9UAX0-F1
#
_cell.length_a   1.000
_cell.length_b   1.000
_cell.length_c   1.000
_cell.angle_alpha   90.00
_cell.angle_beta   90.00
_cell.angle_gamma   90.00
#
_symmetry.space_group_name_H-M   'P 1'
#
loop_
_entity.id
_entity.type
_entity.pdbx_description
1 polymer ?
#
loop_
_entity_poly.entity_id
_entity_poly.type
_entity_poly.pdbx_seq_one_letter_code
_entity_poly.pdbx_strand_id
1 'polypeptide(L)'
;MHSFLLQAVAASLLLPLGVDSAALPRRDNSTGTCRKTKVAILGAGVAGVTAAQALANASVSDFVIVDRNDYIGGRVTHTQFGKKADGTPYTVELGANWFQGLGVTNGPENPIWTLGKKYGINNTYSNYSSILSYDEKGPSDYLELMDKWDEAYAVCQTESGNILTENLQDVSVRAGLSLAGWRPQKDMHAEAIEWWGWDFNAAQPPESSSLLFGVAGENATFNHFSDENNFVWDQRGFNAMINGEAKEFLKDGDDRLMLSKKVTTINYSDDSVQVQMEDGSCIEAEHAICTFSLGVLQNEVVKFEPELPQWKMEAIQSFSMSTYTKIFLQFNETFWDENTQFFLYADPHERGRYPVFQSLTGPGFHEGSNIIFVTVTADQAYVVENQTDEETKAEVMEVLRSMFPGVQIPEPTAFFYPRWNHQEWAYGSYSNWPVGVTLERHQNLRANVDRVWFAGEATAPLFFGYLQGAWYEGQEAGQRVASLLGGDIYGENSGPMKNYEVLHGTTFEDEYEDENGWDVDTFEDNNPK
;
A
#
# COMPACT_ATOMS: atom_id res chain seq x y z
N MET A 1 51.95 -18.10 -26.82
CA MET A 1 52.13 -16.97 -25.89
C MET A 1 51.81 -17.48 -24.49
N HIS A 2 52.86 -17.52 -23.66
CA HIS A 2 52.91 -17.62 -22.20
C HIS A 2 51.83 -18.40 -21.45
N SER A 3 52.17 -19.62 -21.03
CA SER A 3 51.76 -20.14 -19.72
C SER A 3 53.04 -20.48 -18.95
N PHE A 4 53.27 -19.74 -17.87
CA PHE A 4 54.26 -20.01 -16.83
C PHE A 4 53.49 -20.42 -15.58
N LEU A 5 53.90 -21.49 -14.92
CA LEU A 5 54.08 -21.46 -13.46
C LEU A 5 54.91 -22.65 -12.99
N LEU A 6 56.03 -22.31 -12.37
CA LEU A 6 56.99 -23.17 -11.70
C LEU A 6 56.91 -22.85 -10.19
N GLN A 7 56.94 -23.90 -9.36
CA GLN A 7 57.54 -24.01 -8.02
C GLN A 7 57.15 -22.98 -6.93
N ALA A 8 56.46 -23.37 -5.85
CA ALA A 8 56.87 -24.19 -4.69
C ALA A 8 57.47 -23.39 -3.52
N VAL A 9 57.05 -23.80 -2.29
CA VAL A 9 57.83 -23.95 -1.04
C VAL A 9 57.28 -23.20 0.22
N ALA A 10 57.17 -24.02 1.28
CA ALA A 10 57.25 -23.78 2.73
C ALA A 10 56.09 -23.04 3.43
N ALA A 11 55.28 -23.74 4.23
CA ALA A 11 55.53 -24.23 5.60
C ALA A 11 55.35 -23.14 6.66
N SER A 12 54.36 -23.30 7.53
CA SER A 12 54.30 -22.65 8.85
C SER A 12 53.43 -23.45 9.82
N LEU A 13 54.10 -23.87 10.88
CA LEU A 13 53.69 -24.27 12.23
C LEU A 13 52.20 -24.48 12.56
N LEU A 14 51.88 -25.70 12.98
CA LEU A 14 50.74 -26.02 13.83
C LEU A 14 51.07 -25.66 15.30
N LEU A 15 50.33 -24.69 15.85
CA LEU A 15 50.15 -24.47 17.29
C LEU A 15 48.69 -24.81 17.62
N PRO A 16 48.41 -25.55 18.71
CA PRO A 16 47.05 -25.86 19.11
C PRO A 16 46.50 -24.67 19.91
N LEU A 17 45.61 -23.89 19.30
CA LEU A 17 44.76 -22.98 20.07
C LEU A 17 43.48 -23.75 20.41
N GLY A 18 43.30 -23.98 21.71
CA GLY A 18 42.11 -24.60 22.26
C GLY A 18 40.87 -23.85 21.78
N VAL A 19 39.94 -24.60 21.21
CA VAL A 19 38.59 -24.12 20.98
C VAL A 19 37.95 -24.11 22.36
N ASP A 20 37.96 -22.93 23.01
CA ASP A 20 36.97 -22.67 24.04
C ASP A 20 35.62 -22.81 23.36
N SER A 21 34.92 -23.90 23.70
CA SER A 21 33.51 -24.04 23.45
C SER A 21 32.83 -22.91 24.23
N ALA A 22 32.69 -21.76 23.59
CA ALA A 22 31.72 -20.77 23.98
C ALA A 22 30.37 -21.48 23.86
N ALA A 23 29.87 -21.94 25.01
CA ALA A 23 28.53 -22.45 25.13
C ALA A 23 27.60 -21.43 24.47
N LEU A 24 26.90 -21.88 23.43
CA LEU A 24 25.71 -21.21 22.92
C LEU A 24 24.88 -20.77 24.14
N PRO A 25 24.38 -19.52 24.19
CA PRO A 25 23.51 -19.12 25.28
C PRO A 25 22.39 -20.15 25.32
N ARG A 26 22.27 -20.87 26.45
CA ARG A 26 21.13 -21.72 26.72
C ARG A 26 19.91 -20.84 26.47
N ARG A 27 19.05 -21.24 25.52
CA ARG A 27 17.67 -20.77 25.47
C ARG A 27 17.15 -20.89 26.90
N ASP A 28 16.94 -19.75 27.53
CA ASP A 28 16.24 -19.72 28.80
C ASP A 28 14.84 -20.20 28.44
N ASN A 29 14.56 -21.46 28.76
CA ASN A 29 13.22 -22.03 28.74
C ASN A 29 12.49 -21.43 29.95
N SER A 30 12.39 -20.10 30.01
CA SER A 30 11.44 -19.44 30.88
C SER A 30 10.08 -19.86 30.33
N THR A 31 9.53 -20.89 30.94
CA THR A 31 8.15 -21.36 30.76
C THR A 31 7.21 -20.28 31.28
N GLY A 32 7.19 -19.13 30.61
CA GLY A 32 6.04 -18.24 30.64
C GLY A 32 4.92 -18.94 29.90
N THR A 33 3.79 -19.16 30.56
CA THR A 33 2.58 -19.61 29.87
C THR A 33 2.20 -18.58 28.80
N CYS A 34 1.88 -19.02 27.58
CA CYS A 34 1.39 -18.11 26.54
C CYS A 34 0.21 -17.28 27.06
N ARG A 35 0.15 -16.00 26.66
CA ARG A 35 -0.99 -15.15 26.99
C ARG A 35 -2.23 -15.72 26.31
N LYS A 36 -3.27 -16.00 27.09
CA LYS A 36 -4.54 -16.51 26.56
C LYS A 36 -5.47 -15.34 26.22
N THR A 37 -6.20 -15.46 25.13
CA THR A 37 -7.26 -14.52 24.72
C THR A 37 -8.26 -15.23 23.81
N LYS A 38 -9.39 -14.63 23.46
CA LYS A 38 -10.26 -15.22 22.42
C LYS A 38 -9.75 -14.92 21.02
N VAL A 39 -9.28 -13.70 20.77
CA VAL A 39 -8.85 -13.27 19.43
C VAL A 39 -7.47 -12.63 19.45
N ALA A 40 -6.55 -13.15 18.63
CA ALA A 40 -5.27 -12.51 18.36
C ALA A 40 -5.34 -11.74 17.03
N ILE A 41 -5.10 -10.44 17.04
CA ILE A 41 -5.07 -9.58 15.86
C ILE A 41 -3.60 -9.29 15.54
N LEU A 42 -3.16 -9.69 14.34
CA LEU A 42 -1.76 -9.65 13.94
C LEU A 42 -1.56 -8.47 13.00
N GLY A 43 -1.13 -7.36 13.58
CA GLY A 43 -0.97 -6.04 12.96
C GLY A 43 -1.90 -4.99 13.60
N ALA A 44 -1.36 -3.80 13.78
CA ALA A 44 -2.02 -2.58 14.26
C ALA A 44 -2.04 -1.51 13.14
N GLY A 45 -2.15 -1.95 11.88
CA GLY A 45 -2.55 -1.09 10.76
C GLY A 45 -4.04 -0.77 10.80
N VAL A 46 -4.55 -0.12 9.75
CA VAL A 46 -5.98 0.22 9.63
C VAL A 46 -6.87 -1.00 9.84
N ALA A 47 -6.63 -2.10 9.10
CA ALA A 47 -7.41 -3.33 9.19
C ALA A 47 -7.40 -3.97 10.59
N GLY A 48 -6.24 -3.99 11.26
CA GLY A 48 -6.14 -4.57 12.60
C GLY A 48 -6.90 -3.75 13.65
N VAL A 49 -6.81 -2.42 13.57
CA VAL A 49 -7.53 -1.52 14.48
C VAL A 49 -9.04 -1.58 14.23
N THR A 50 -9.49 -1.64 12.98
CA THR A 50 -10.93 -1.72 12.67
C THR A 50 -11.52 -3.09 12.97
N ALA A 51 -10.74 -4.16 12.85
CA ALA A 51 -11.13 -5.49 13.33
C ALA A 51 -11.32 -5.50 14.86
N ALA A 52 -10.39 -4.92 15.60
CA ALA A 52 -10.50 -4.78 17.06
C ALA A 52 -11.72 -3.93 17.47
N GLN A 53 -11.98 -2.85 16.73
CA GLN A 53 -13.15 -2.02 16.91
C GLN A 53 -14.44 -2.80 16.68
N ALA A 54 -14.52 -3.60 15.60
CA ALA A 54 -15.68 -4.44 15.31
C ALA A 54 -15.95 -5.46 16.42
N LEU A 55 -14.91 -6.13 16.94
CA LEU A 55 -15.03 -7.02 18.10
C LEU A 55 -15.54 -6.27 19.33
N ALA A 56 -14.96 -5.11 19.65
CA ALA A 56 -15.35 -4.31 20.80
C ALA A 56 -16.81 -3.84 20.72
N ASN A 57 -17.25 -3.40 19.53
CA ASN A 57 -18.63 -2.98 19.27
C ASN A 57 -19.62 -4.15 19.41
N ALA A 58 -19.20 -5.37 19.08
CA ALA A 58 -19.98 -6.59 19.26
C ALA A 58 -19.89 -7.19 20.69
N SER A 59 -19.43 -6.40 21.67
CA SER A 59 -19.22 -6.81 23.07
C SER A 59 -18.18 -7.92 23.29
N VAL A 60 -17.31 -8.18 22.29
CA VAL A 60 -16.15 -9.07 22.42
C VAL A 60 -14.93 -8.24 22.83
N SER A 61 -14.64 -8.22 24.13
CA SER A 61 -13.53 -7.42 24.71
C SER A 61 -12.23 -8.21 24.93
N ASP A 62 -12.30 -9.54 24.85
CA ASP A 62 -11.16 -10.44 25.04
C ASP A 62 -10.42 -10.66 23.71
N PHE A 63 -9.59 -9.68 23.35
CA PHE A 63 -8.68 -9.76 22.22
C PHE A 63 -7.34 -9.12 22.56
N VAL A 64 -6.32 -9.44 21.76
CA VAL A 64 -4.99 -8.83 21.81
C VAL A 64 -4.58 -8.41 20.41
N ILE A 65 -4.09 -7.18 20.25
CA ILE A 65 -3.44 -6.69 19.04
C ILE A 65 -1.93 -6.79 19.24
N VAL A 66 -1.23 -7.41 18.31
CA VAL A 66 0.24 -7.49 18.29
C VAL A 66 0.79 -6.86 17.02
N ASP A 67 1.78 -5.98 17.15
CA ASP A 67 2.46 -5.37 16.00
C ASP A 67 3.98 -5.31 16.22
N ARG A 68 4.72 -5.43 15.12
CA ARG A 68 6.18 -5.30 15.11
C ARG A 68 6.62 -3.87 15.40
N ASN A 69 5.90 -2.90 14.85
CA ASN A 69 6.20 -1.48 15.00
C ASN A 69 5.96 -1.04 16.44
N ASP A 70 6.66 0.02 16.84
CA ASP A 70 6.43 0.71 18.11
C ASP A 70 5.28 1.74 18.03
N TYR A 71 4.50 1.72 16.94
CA TYR A 71 3.39 2.62 16.67
C TYR A 71 2.20 1.91 16.00
N ILE A 72 1.02 2.53 16.08
CA ILE A 72 -0.19 2.16 15.33
C ILE A 72 -0.20 2.89 13.97
N GLY A 73 -0.53 2.18 12.90
CA GLY A 73 -0.76 2.74 11.57
C GLY A 73 -0.20 1.91 10.43
N GLY A 74 0.86 1.13 10.67
CA GLY A 74 1.53 0.33 9.64
C GLY A 74 2.02 1.21 8.49
N ARG A 75 1.42 1.05 7.30
CA ARG A 75 1.74 1.83 6.09
C ARG A 75 1.16 3.25 6.09
N VAL A 76 0.30 3.60 7.05
CA VAL A 76 -0.01 4.99 7.38
C VAL A 76 1.04 5.43 8.41
N THR A 77 2.11 6.04 7.96
CA THR A 77 3.24 6.43 8.82
C THR A 77 3.96 7.66 8.28
N HIS A 78 4.58 8.39 9.18
CA HIS A 78 5.20 9.68 8.93
C HIS A 78 6.60 9.75 9.53
N THR A 79 7.37 10.76 9.13
CA THR A 79 8.65 11.09 9.76
C THR A 79 8.80 12.60 9.93
N GLN A 80 9.77 12.98 10.76
CA GLN A 80 10.22 14.37 10.85
C GLN A 80 11.25 14.64 9.75
N PHE A 81 11.03 15.68 8.95
CA PHE A 81 11.82 16.00 7.77
C PHE A 81 12.11 17.50 7.67
N GLY A 82 13.31 17.83 7.18
CA GLY A 82 13.72 19.21 6.95
C GLY A 82 13.71 20.09 8.20
N LYS A 83 13.73 21.41 7.99
CA LYS A 83 13.65 22.43 9.03
C LYS A 83 12.75 23.59 8.61
N LYS A 84 11.87 24.00 9.52
CA LYS A 84 11.10 25.25 9.47
C LYS A 84 12.01 26.43 9.77
N ALA A 85 11.48 27.64 9.56
CA ALA A 85 12.15 28.89 9.89
C ALA A 85 12.52 29.01 11.40
N ASP A 86 11.75 28.37 12.28
CA ASP A 86 12.02 28.33 13.74
C ASP A 86 12.99 27.20 14.16
N GLY A 87 13.49 26.41 13.20
CA GLY A 87 14.41 25.29 13.42
C GLY A 87 13.75 23.97 13.78
N THR A 88 12.43 23.92 13.97
CA THR A 88 11.69 22.66 14.18
C THR A 88 11.45 21.90 12.86
N PRO A 89 11.32 20.57 12.87
CA PRO A 89 11.06 19.82 11.63
C PRO A 89 9.62 19.92 11.14
N TYR A 90 9.39 19.60 9.86
CA TYR A 90 8.08 19.29 9.30
C TYR A 90 7.75 17.81 9.53
N THR A 91 6.47 17.48 9.63
CA THR A 91 6.00 16.09 9.51
C THR A 91 5.59 15.81 8.07
N VAL A 92 6.16 14.76 7.46
CA VAL A 92 5.81 14.31 6.11
C VAL A 92 5.39 12.84 6.13
N GLU A 93 4.39 12.47 5.32
CA GLU A 93 3.91 11.08 5.24
C GLU A 93 4.79 10.23 4.32
N LEU A 94 5.25 9.08 4.83
CA LEU A 94 6.07 8.14 4.09
C LEU A 94 5.25 7.18 3.22
N GLY A 95 4.03 6.87 3.65
CA GLY A 95 3.12 5.98 2.94
C GLY A 95 1.89 6.74 2.45
N ALA A 96 0.70 6.29 2.87
CA ALA A 96 -0.55 6.94 2.52
C ALA A 96 -0.52 8.43 2.90
N ASN A 97 -1.00 9.30 2.01
CA ASN A 97 -0.98 10.75 2.23
C ASN A 97 -2.27 11.45 1.74
N TRP A 98 -3.26 10.70 1.24
CA TRP A 98 -4.50 11.26 0.72
C TRP A 98 -5.72 10.62 1.36
N PHE A 99 -6.75 11.44 1.55
CA PHE A 99 -8.13 10.99 1.48
C PHE A 99 -8.50 10.89 0.00
N GLN A 100 -8.84 9.69 -0.46
CA GLN A 100 -9.10 9.43 -1.87
C GLN A 100 -10.55 9.03 -2.12
N GLY A 101 -11.24 9.83 -2.93
CA GLY A 101 -12.71 9.83 -3.01
C GLY A 101 -13.31 10.28 -1.68
N LEU A 102 -13.83 11.51 -1.62
CA LEU A 102 -14.30 12.09 -0.37
C LEU A 102 -15.73 11.67 -0.07
N GLY A 103 -16.70 12.30 -0.70
CA GLY A 103 -18.11 12.06 -0.46
C GLY A 103 -18.98 13.11 -1.11
N VAL A 104 -20.21 12.74 -1.42
CA VAL A 104 -21.18 13.59 -2.10
C VAL A 104 -22.27 14.08 -1.15
N THR A 105 -22.80 15.28 -1.41
CA THR A 105 -23.91 15.82 -0.61
C THR A 105 -25.13 14.92 -0.72
N ASN A 106 -25.63 14.40 0.41
CA ASN A 106 -26.74 13.44 0.49
C ASN A 106 -26.47 12.07 -0.19
N GLY A 107 -25.21 11.68 -0.37
CA GLY A 107 -24.85 10.35 -0.86
C GLY A 107 -23.83 9.67 0.06
N PRO A 108 -23.14 8.62 -0.43
CA PRO A 108 -22.13 7.93 0.33
C PRO A 108 -20.93 8.84 0.64
N GLU A 109 -20.23 8.52 1.72
CA GLU A 109 -19.02 9.22 2.15
C GLU A 109 -17.97 8.18 2.49
N ASN A 110 -16.74 8.39 2.01
CA ASN A 110 -15.63 7.49 2.29
C ASN A 110 -15.37 7.45 3.80
N PRO A 111 -15.34 6.25 4.42
CA PRO A 111 -15.18 6.12 5.86
C PRO A 111 -13.87 6.76 6.37
N ILE A 112 -12.81 6.72 5.57
CA ILE A 112 -11.53 7.33 5.92
C ILE A 112 -11.65 8.85 5.95
N TRP A 113 -12.40 9.45 5.03
CA TRP A 113 -12.71 10.88 5.07
C TRP A 113 -13.55 11.24 6.30
N THR A 114 -14.55 10.43 6.65
CA THR A 114 -15.32 10.59 7.89
C THR A 114 -14.42 10.57 9.13
N LEU A 115 -13.46 9.64 9.20
CA LEU A 115 -12.46 9.57 10.28
C LEU A 115 -11.57 10.82 10.30
N GLY A 116 -11.12 11.28 9.13
CA GLY A 116 -10.35 12.52 8.98
C GLY A 116 -11.08 13.72 9.60
N LYS A 117 -12.37 13.87 9.30
CA LYS A 117 -13.22 14.92 9.90
C LYS A 117 -13.40 14.73 11.41
N LYS A 118 -13.65 13.50 11.87
CA LYS A 118 -13.84 13.18 13.30
C LYS A 118 -12.64 13.63 14.15
N TYR A 119 -11.42 13.40 13.68
CA TYR A 119 -10.18 13.76 14.40
C TYR A 119 -9.56 15.10 13.99
N GLY A 120 -10.25 15.83 13.09
CA GLY A 120 -9.82 17.13 12.59
C GLY A 120 -8.44 17.07 11.96
N ILE A 121 -8.17 16.09 11.09
CA ILE A 121 -6.89 15.94 10.39
C ILE A 121 -6.73 17.07 9.38
N ASN A 122 -5.65 17.83 9.50
CA ASN A 122 -5.34 18.92 8.57
C ASN A 122 -5.00 18.36 7.18
N ASN A 123 -5.71 18.88 6.18
CA ASN A 123 -5.58 18.46 4.80
C ASN A 123 -5.93 19.62 3.85
N THR A 124 -5.66 19.46 2.57
CA THR A 124 -5.98 20.44 1.52
C THR A 124 -6.39 19.74 0.23
N TYR A 125 -7.19 20.40 -0.59
CA TYR A 125 -7.64 19.86 -1.87
C TYR A 125 -6.48 19.71 -2.87
N SER A 126 -6.42 18.54 -3.52
CA SER A 126 -5.48 18.27 -4.60
C SER A 126 -6.07 18.75 -5.92
N ASN A 127 -5.51 19.82 -6.47
CA ASN A 127 -5.93 20.36 -7.76
C ASN A 127 -5.06 19.75 -8.87
N TYR A 128 -5.51 18.66 -9.47
CA TYR A 128 -4.78 17.97 -10.54
C TYR A 128 -4.65 18.79 -11.83
N SER A 129 -5.47 19.83 -12.03
CA SER A 129 -5.29 20.81 -13.11
C SER A 129 -4.19 21.84 -12.83
N SER A 130 -3.68 21.92 -11.59
CA SER A 130 -2.53 22.73 -11.21
C SER A 130 -1.24 21.97 -11.52
N ILE A 131 -0.98 21.80 -12.82
CA ILE A 131 0.13 21.01 -13.34
C ILE A 131 0.90 21.78 -14.42
N LEU A 132 2.23 21.66 -14.40
CA LEU A 132 3.12 22.10 -15.46
C LEU A 132 3.92 20.91 -16.00
N SER A 133 4.30 20.97 -17.27
CA SER A 133 4.98 19.88 -18.00
C SER A 133 6.39 20.27 -18.46
N TYR A 134 7.29 19.29 -18.44
CA TYR A 134 8.73 19.46 -18.65
C TYR A 134 9.32 18.29 -19.43
N ASP A 135 10.38 18.57 -20.19
CA ASP A 135 11.23 17.55 -20.81
C ASP A 135 12.73 17.90 -20.61
N GLU A 136 13.63 17.21 -21.29
CA GLU A 136 15.08 17.42 -21.17
C GLU A 136 15.57 18.81 -21.61
N LYS A 137 14.70 19.62 -22.23
CA LYS A 137 14.99 20.99 -22.67
C LYS A 137 14.38 22.05 -21.74
N GLY A 138 13.70 21.64 -20.67
CA GLY A 138 13.03 22.52 -19.71
C GLY A 138 11.50 22.49 -19.84
N PRO A 139 10.79 23.61 -19.61
CA PRO A 139 9.33 23.67 -19.77
C PRO A 139 8.89 23.29 -21.19
N SER A 140 7.95 22.36 -21.30
CA SER A 140 7.48 21.79 -22.57
C SER A 140 6.02 21.41 -22.43
N ASP A 141 5.14 22.12 -23.14
CA ASP A 141 3.68 21.92 -23.02
C ASP A 141 3.19 20.80 -23.93
N TYR A 142 2.98 19.62 -23.34
CA TYR A 142 2.35 18.45 -23.97
C TYR A 142 1.06 18.02 -23.23
N LEU A 143 0.48 18.90 -22.41
CA LEU A 143 -0.71 18.55 -21.60
C LEU A 143 -1.97 18.35 -22.45
N GLU A 144 -2.00 18.86 -23.69
CA GLU A 144 -3.07 18.56 -24.67
C GLU A 144 -3.19 17.06 -25.00
N LEU A 145 -2.19 16.25 -24.66
CA LEU A 145 -2.26 14.80 -24.78
C LEU A 145 -3.14 14.16 -23.70
N MET A 146 -3.44 14.85 -22.60
CA MET A 146 -4.35 14.37 -21.55
C MET A 146 -5.74 14.12 -22.15
N ASP A 147 -6.29 15.05 -22.92
CA ASP A 147 -7.60 14.90 -23.57
C ASP A 147 -7.67 13.62 -24.44
N LYS A 148 -6.59 13.30 -25.16
CA LYS A 148 -6.51 12.08 -25.99
C LYS A 148 -6.40 10.81 -25.15
N TRP A 149 -5.73 10.89 -24.00
CA TRP A 149 -5.65 9.78 -23.06
C TRP A 149 -7.01 9.56 -22.41
N ASP A 150 -7.69 10.61 -21.96
CA ASP A 150 -9.04 10.56 -21.38
C ASP A 150 -10.05 9.95 -22.36
N GLU A 151 -10.03 10.37 -23.63
CA GLU A 151 -10.87 9.78 -24.69
C GLU A 151 -10.63 8.27 -24.85
N ALA A 152 -9.37 7.83 -24.80
CA ALA A 152 -9.03 6.41 -24.87
C ALA A 152 -9.40 5.64 -23.60
N TYR A 153 -9.27 6.28 -22.44
CA TYR A 153 -9.60 5.68 -21.15
C TYR A 153 -11.11 5.50 -20.98
N ALA A 154 -11.93 6.43 -21.47
CA ALA A 154 -13.39 6.29 -21.51
C ALA A 154 -13.84 5.05 -22.33
N VAL A 155 -13.14 4.75 -23.43
CA VAL A 155 -13.36 3.50 -24.18
C VAL A 155 -12.98 2.27 -23.36
N CYS A 156 -11.89 2.34 -22.59
CA CYS A 156 -11.48 1.27 -21.68
C CYS A 156 -12.51 1.03 -20.57
N GLN A 157 -13.11 2.09 -20.02
CA GLN A 157 -14.18 1.98 -19.01
C GLN A 157 -15.41 1.27 -19.59
N THR A 158 -15.81 1.62 -20.81
CA THR A 158 -16.90 0.93 -21.53
C THR A 158 -16.58 -0.54 -21.74
N GLU A 159 -15.36 -0.86 -22.19
CA GLU A 159 -14.94 -2.24 -22.46
C GLU A 159 -14.86 -3.08 -21.18
N SER A 160 -14.42 -2.50 -20.06
CA SER A 160 -14.47 -3.15 -18.74
C SER A 160 -15.89 -3.61 -18.38
N GLY A 161 -16.90 -2.77 -18.65
CA GLY A 161 -18.31 -3.13 -18.50
C GLY A 161 -18.74 -4.31 -19.36
N ASN A 162 -18.31 -4.35 -20.62
CA ASN A 162 -18.60 -5.47 -21.53
C ASN A 162 -17.94 -6.77 -21.03
N ILE A 163 -16.69 -6.71 -20.55
CA ILE A 163 -15.97 -7.88 -20.03
C ILE A 163 -16.75 -8.52 -18.89
N LEU A 164 -17.24 -7.72 -17.94
CA LEU A 164 -18.00 -8.24 -16.80
C LEU A 164 -19.38 -8.75 -17.24
N THR A 165 -20.16 -7.93 -17.94
CA THR A 165 -21.58 -8.25 -18.27
C THR A 165 -21.72 -9.38 -19.28
N GLU A 166 -20.76 -9.57 -20.18
CA GLU A 166 -20.74 -10.69 -21.12
C GLU A 166 -19.91 -11.89 -20.61
N ASN A 167 -19.36 -11.81 -19.38
CA ASN A 167 -18.50 -12.83 -18.77
C ASN A 167 -17.33 -13.24 -19.69
N LEU A 168 -16.63 -12.23 -20.22
CA LEU A 168 -15.47 -12.40 -21.09
C LEU A 168 -14.20 -12.55 -20.25
N GLN A 169 -13.15 -13.05 -20.91
CA GLN A 169 -11.83 -13.09 -20.30
C GLN A 169 -11.24 -11.68 -20.23
N ASP A 170 -10.74 -11.31 -19.04
CA ASP A 170 -10.08 -10.04 -18.80
C ASP A 170 -8.80 -9.86 -19.64
N VAL A 171 -8.41 -8.60 -19.84
CA VAL A 171 -7.21 -8.18 -20.58
C VAL A 171 -6.40 -7.19 -19.75
N SER A 172 -5.13 -6.98 -20.11
CA SER A 172 -4.34 -5.92 -19.49
C SER A 172 -4.86 -4.54 -19.89
N VAL A 173 -4.67 -3.53 -19.05
CA VAL A 173 -4.99 -2.13 -19.37
C VAL A 173 -4.24 -1.65 -20.61
N ARG A 174 -2.99 -2.09 -20.83
CA ARG A 174 -2.23 -1.83 -22.06
C ARG A 174 -2.97 -2.28 -23.32
N ALA A 175 -3.57 -3.46 -23.28
CA ALA A 175 -4.34 -4.01 -24.39
C ALA A 175 -5.61 -3.18 -24.63
N GLY A 176 -6.32 -2.83 -23.56
CA GLY A 176 -7.46 -1.91 -23.61
C GLY A 176 -7.11 -0.58 -24.27
N LEU A 177 -6.10 0.11 -23.76
CA LEU A 177 -5.62 1.40 -24.30
C LEU A 177 -5.19 1.26 -25.77
N SER A 178 -4.48 0.19 -26.12
CA SER A 178 -4.05 -0.06 -27.49
C SER A 178 -5.22 -0.29 -28.46
N LEU A 179 -6.30 -0.93 -28.00
CA LEU A 179 -7.53 -1.14 -28.78
C LEU A 179 -8.36 0.14 -28.87
N ALA A 180 -8.35 0.96 -27.82
CA ALA A 180 -8.94 2.30 -27.79
C ALA A 180 -8.18 3.33 -28.66
N GLY A 181 -6.99 2.97 -29.16
CA GLY A 181 -6.21 3.80 -30.08
C GLY A 181 -5.06 4.56 -29.43
N TRP A 182 -4.90 4.47 -28.10
CA TRP A 182 -3.77 5.04 -27.38
C TRP A 182 -2.55 4.12 -27.47
N ARG A 183 -1.55 4.55 -28.25
CA ARG A 183 -0.29 3.82 -28.46
C ARG A 183 0.85 4.83 -28.45
N PRO A 184 1.51 5.06 -27.30
CA PRO A 184 2.58 6.05 -27.19
C PRO A 184 3.72 5.83 -28.19
N GLN A 185 4.00 4.60 -28.63
CA GLN A 185 5.02 4.31 -29.66
C GLN A 185 6.42 4.91 -29.37
N LYS A 186 6.80 5.00 -28.09
CA LYS A 186 8.03 5.67 -27.60
C LYS A 186 8.03 7.20 -27.71
N ASP A 187 6.87 7.82 -27.94
CA ASP A 187 6.69 9.23 -27.65
C ASP A 187 6.70 9.44 -26.14
N MET A 188 7.81 9.97 -25.60
CA MET A 188 7.99 10.12 -24.16
C MET A 188 7.05 11.15 -23.52
N HIS A 189 6.51 12.10 -24.31
CA HIS A 189 5.46 12.99 -23.82
C HIS A 189 4.17 12.20 -23.58
N ALA A 190 3.78 11.32 -24.51
CA ALA A 190 2.64 10.43 -24.33
C ALA A 190 2.87 9.39 -23.21
N GLU A 191 4.08 8.83 -23.09
CA GLU A 191 4.42 7.91 -21.99
C GLU A 191 4.31 8.58 -20.61
N ALA A 192 4.70 9.85 -20.48
CA ALA A 192 4.55 10.62 -19.23
C ALA A 192 3.08 10.87 -18.88
N ILE A 193 2.24 11.16 -19.88
CA ILE A 193 0.79 11.36 -19.71
C ILE A 193 0.10 10.06 -19.29
N GLU A 194 0.48 8.94 -19.89
CA GLU A 194 -0.02 7.65 -19.49
C GLU A 194 0.43 7.26 -18.08
N TRP A 195 1.68 7.52 -17.72
CA TRP A 195 2.17 7.30 -16.36
C TRP A 195 1.38 8.14 -15.34
N TRP A 196 1.10 9.40 -15.67
CA TRP A 196 0.23 10.28 -14.87
C TRP A 196 -1.19 9.72 -14.72
N GLY A 197 -1.80 9.26 -15.82
CA GLY A 197 -3.17 8.76 -15.82
C GLY A 197 -3.35 7.37 -15.21
N TRP A 198 -2.30 6.55 -15.14
CA TRP A 198 -2.40 5.17 -14.65
C TRP A 198 -1.47 4.88 -13.48
N ASP A 199 -0.15 4.85 -13.72
CA ASP A 199 0.85 4.39 -12.76
C ASP A 199 0.90 5.25 -11.49
N PHE A 200 0.59 6.55 -11.60
CA PHE A 200 0.56 7.45 -10.45
C PHE A 200 -0.43 6.99 -9.37
N ASN A 201 -1.49 6.28 -9.76
CA ASN A 201 -2.44 5.69 -8.82
C ASN A 201 -2.17 4.18 -8.62
N ALA A 202 -2.08 3.41 -9.70
CA ALA A 202 -1.97 1.95 -9.66
C ALA A 202 -0.62 1.42 -9.13
N ALA A 203 0.41 2.27 -9.09
CA ALA A 203 1.81 1.91 -8.79
C ALA A 203 2.38 0.75 -9.64
N GLN A 204 1.75 0.47 -10.77
CA GLN A 204 2.09 -0.59 -11.71
C GLN A 204 1.80 -0.12 -13.13
N PRO A 205 2.57 -0.62 -14.12
CA PRO A 205 2.37 -0.24 -15.49
C PRO A 205 1.15 -0.95 -16.10
N PRO A 206 0.49 -0.35 -17.12
CA PRO A 206 -0.73 -0.87 -17.74
C PRO A 206 -0.64 -2.31 -18.27
N GLU A 207 0.56 -2.80 -18.59
CA GLU A 207 0.82 -4.16 -19.08
C GLU A 207 0.55 -5.22 -18.01
N SER A 208 0.71 -4.85 -16.74
CA SER A 208 0.61 -5.75 -15.60
C SER A 208 -0.75 -5.69 -14.91
N SER A 209 -1.47 -4.58 -15.04
CA SER A 209 -2.77 -4.37 -14.41
C SER A 209 -3.94 -4.94 -15.21
N SER A 210 -4.91 -5.52 -14.50
CA SER A 210 -6.21 -5.91 -15.02
C SER A 210 -7.00 -4.70 -15.52
N LEU A 211 -7.60 -4.79 -16.70
CA LEU A 211 -8.51 -3.75 -17.21
C LEU A 211 -9.81 -3.76 -16.41
N LEU A 212 -10.43 -4.93 -16.23
CA LEU A 212 -11.69 -5.05 -15.51
C LEU A 212 -11.56 -4.51 -14.07
N PHE A 213 -10.69 -5.12 -13.28
CA PHE A 213 -10.62 -4.84 -11.85
C PHE A 213 -9.92 -3.50 -11.55
N GLY A 214 -9.02 -3.06 -12.43
CA GLY A 214 -8.44 -1.72 -12.34
C GLY A 214 -9.49 -0.62 -12.48
N VAL A 215 -10.32 -0.68 -13.54
CA VAL A 215 -11.42 0.26 -13.75
C VAL A 215 -12.47 0.13 -12.65
N ALA A 216 -12.86 -1.09 -12.28
CA ALA A 216 -13.89 -1.30 -11.27
C ALA A 216 -13.49 -0.71 -9.90
N GLY A 217 -12.22 -0.89 -9.48
CA GLY A 217 -11.73 -0.33 -8.23
C GLY A 217 -11.58 1.20 -8.24
N GLU A 218 -11.21 1.77 -9.40
CA GLU A 218 -11.21 3.22 -9.60
C GLU A 218 -12.62 3.79 -9.50
N ASN A 219 -13.58 3.22 -10.23
CA ASN A 219 -14.98 3.63 -10.19
C ASN A 219 -15.59 3.48 -8.79
N ALA A 220 -15.31 2.36 -8.09
CA ALA A 220 -15.75 2.15 -6.72
C ALA A 220 -15.24 3.25 -5.77
N THR A 221 -14.05 3.81 -6.01
CA THR A 221 -13.51 4.89 -5.18
C THR A 221 -14.03 6.26 -5.62
N PHE A 222 -13.94 6.59 -6.92
CA PHE A 222 -14.15 7.95 -7.40
C PHE A 222 -15.57 8.22 -7.93
N ASN A 223 -16.26 7.24 -8.51
CA ASN A 223 -17.64 7.41 -8.95
C ASN A 223 -18.62 7.24 -7.78
N HIS A 224 -18.32 6.32 -6.86
CA HIS A 224 -19.15 6.11 -5.68
C HIS A 224 -19.04 7.26 -4.68
N PHE A 225 -17.82 7.66 -4.28
CA PHE A 225 -17.62 8.70 -3.26
C PHE A 225 -17.52 10.10 -3.85
N SER A 226 -16.48 10.38 -4.64
CA SER A 226 -16.28 11.57 -5.47
C SER A 226 -14.92 11.50 -6.19
N ASP A 227 -14.70 12.29 -7.23
CA ASP A 227 -13.40 12.48 -7.88
C ASP A 227 -12.42 13.37 -7.08
N GLU A 228 -12.91 13.94 -5.96
CA GLU A 228 -12.12 14.82 -5.11
C GLU A 228 -11.13 14.04 -4.22
N ASN A 229 -9.94 14.63 -4.05
CA ASN A 229 -8.86 14.09 -3.25
C ASN A 229 -8.27 15.16 -2.35
N ASN A 230 -8.03 14.85 -1.07
CA ASN A 230 -7.39 15.79 -0.13
C ASN A 230 -6.04 15.26 0.36
N PHE A 231 -4.98 16.06 0.13
CA PHE A 231 -3.62 15.82 0.62
C PHE A 231 -3.51 16.15 2.11
N VAL A 232 -2.94 15.24 2.90
CA VAL A 232 -2.78 15.38 4.35
C VAL A 232 -1.44 16.07 4.68
N TRP A 233 -1.48 17.12 5.50
CA TRP A 233 -0.27 17.83 5.96
C TRP A 233 -0.20 17.96 7.49
N ASP A 234 -1.04 17.21 8.20
CA ASP A 234 -1.16 17.28 9.64
C ASP A 234 0.15 16.98 10.36
N GLN A 235 0.55 17.87 11.28
CA GLN A 235 1.80 17.72 12.03
C GLN A 235 1.77 16.61 13.10
N ARG A 236 0.60 16.00 13.34
CA ARG A 236 0.47 14.78 14.14
C ARG A 236 0.68 13.50 13.30
N GLY A 237 0.75 13.64 11.98
CA GLY A 237 0.79 12.55 11.01
C GLY A 237 -0.60 12.00 10.68
N PHE A 238 -0.73 11.36 9.51
CA PHE A 238 -2.01 10.84 9.02
C PHE A 238 -2.54 9.70 9.91
N ASN A 239 -1.64 8.93 10.54
CA ASN A 239 -2.03 7.88 11.48
C ASN A 239 -2.64 8.41 12.79
N ALA A 240 -2.67 9.72 13.03
CA ALA A 240 -3.34 10.30 14.19
C ALA A 240 -4.83 9.93 14.24
N MET A 241 -5.51 9.77 13.10
CA MET A 241 -6.90 9.32 13.07
C MET A 241 -7.07 7.87 13.55
N ILE A 242 -6.14 6.98 13.18
CA ILE A 242 -6.18 5.57 13.58
C ILE A 242 -5.83 5.41 15.05
N ASN A 243 -4.86 6.19 15.55
CA ASN A 243 -4.58 6.28 16.98
C ASN A 243 -5.79 6.82 17.76
N GLY A 244 -6.52 7.76 17.17
CA GLY A 244 -7.79 8.26 17.72
C GLY A 244 -8.84 7.16 17.83
N GLU A 245 -9.05 6.37 16.77
CA GLU A 245 -10.02 5.27 16.77
C GLU A 245 -9.65 4.19 17.78
N ALA A 246 -8.38 3.80 17.84
CA ALA A 246 -7.89 2.83 18.81
C ALA A 246 -8.22 3.23 20.26
N LYS A 247 -8.17 4.53 20.57
CA LYS A 247 -8.45 5.07 21.93
C LYS A 247 -9.92 4.99 22.35
N GLU A 248 -10.84 4.77 21.43
CA GLU A 248 -12.26 4.58 21.77
C GLU A 248 -12.48 3.25 22.52
N PHE A 249 -11.61 2.26 22.31
CA PHE A 249 -11.74 0.93 22.91
C PHE A 249 -10.48 0.43 23.65
N LEU A 250 -9.31 1.06 23.47
CA LEU A 250 -8.07 0.81 24.21
C LEU A 250 -7.73 2.02 25.08
N LYS A 251 -7.46 1.78 26.37
CA LYS A 251 -7.00 2.85 27.28
C LYS A 251 -5.49 3.08 27.14
N ASP A 252 -5.00 4.21 27.66
CA ASP A 252 -3.56 4.42 27.75
C ASP A 252 -2.92 3.33 28.63
N GLY A 253 -1.92 2.62 28.08
CA GLY A 253 -1.27 1.50 28.74
C GLY A 253 -2.09 0.21 28.81
N ASP A 254 -3.15 0.09 27.99
CA ASP A 254 -3.95 -1.13 27.87
C ASP A 254 -3.07 -2.31 27.41
N ASP A 255 -3.07 -3.38 28.20
CA ASP A 255 -2.21 -4.52 27.93
C ASP A 255 -2.60 -5.25 26.64
N ARG A 256 -3.83 -5.07 26.12
CA ARG A 256 -4.28 -5.70 24.88
C ARG A 256 -3.51 -5.21 23.65
N LEU A 257 -2.80 -4.09 23.73
CA LEU A 257 -1.95 -3.60 22.64
C LEU A 257 -0.48 -3.93 22.91
N MET A 258 0.06 -4.85 22.12
CA MET A 258 1.43 -5.35 22.23
C MET A 258 2.27 -4.89 21.02
N LEU A 259 2.82 -3.67 21.12
CA LEU A 259 3.74 -3.11 20.13
C LEU A 259 5.17 -3.63 20.32
N SER A 260 6.03 -3.42 19.32
CA SER A 260 7.42 -3.90 19.30
C SER A 260 7.55 -5.42 19.48
N LYS A 261 6.57 -6.17 18.98
CA LYS A 261 6.51 -7.64 19.03
C LYS A 261 6.43 -8.22 17.63
N LYS A 262 7.56 -8.77 17.16
CA LYS A 262 7.64 -9.44 15.87
C LYS A 262 7.10 -10.86 15.98
N VAL A 263 5.98 -11.14 15.30
CA VAL A 263 5.46 -12.50 15.12
C VAL A 263 6.38 -13.27 14.17
N THR A 264 6.70 -14.52 14.50
CA THR A 264 7.57 -15.39 13.68
C THR A 264 6.88 -16.68 13.26
N THR A 265 5.92 -17.17 14.05
CA THR A 265 5.24 -18.44 13.78
C THR A 265 3.80 -18.40 14.24
N ILE A 266 2.89 -18.92 13.41
CA ILE A 266 1.47 -19.09 13.68
C ILE A 266 1.18 -20.58 13.57
N ASN A 267 1.03 -21.24 14.72
CA ASN A 267 0.55 -22.61 14.80
C ASN A 267 -0.98 -22.59 14.87
N TYR A 268 -1.68 -23.30 14.00
CA TYR A 268 -3.15 -23.28 14.00
C TYR A 268 -3.74 -24.66 13.75
N SER A 269 -5.00 -24.81 14.12
CA SER A 269 -5.81 -26.00 13.94
C SER A 269 -7.30 -25.60 13.83
N ASP A 270 -8.17 -26.60 13.78
CA ASP A 270 -9.62 -26.41 13.80
C ASP A 270 -10.19 -26.02 15.18
N ASP A 271 -9.37 -26.00 16.25
CA ASP A 271 -9.79 -25.65 17.62
C ASP A 271 -9.05 -24.45 18.24
N SER A 272 -7.85 -24.11 17.78
CA SER A 272 -7.01 -23.09 18.41
C SER A 272 -5.94 -22.50 17.49
N VAL A 273 -5.42 -21.34 17.89
CA VAL A 273 -4.26 -20.67 17.27
C VAL A 273 -3.24 -20.32 18.37
N GLN A 274 -1.96 -20.61 18.12
CA GLN A 274 -0.84 -20.16 18.93
C GLN A 274 0.13 -19.31 18.10
N VAL A 275 0.36 -18.08 18.53
CA VAL A 275 1.24 -17.10 17.90
C VAL A 275 2.52 -16.99 18.71
N GLN A 276 3.67 -17.18 18.06
CA GLN A 276 4.99 -17.07 18.68
C GLN A 276 5.71 -15.81 18.19
N MET A 277 6.41 -15.15 19.11
CA MET A 277 7.17 -13.94 18.86
C MET A 277 8.68 -14.24 18.86
N GLU A 278 9.44 -13.36 18.19
CA GLU A 278 10.91 -13.47 18.09
C GLU A 278 11.61 -13.45 19.46
N ASP A 279 11.04 -12.74 20.44
CA ASP A 279 11.58 -12.64 21.81
C ASP A 279 11.24 -13.84 22.71
N GLY A 280 10.56 -14.86 22.16
CA GLY A 280 10.14 -16.07 22.87
C GLY A 280 8.81 -15.95 23.62
N SER A 281 8.17 -14.78 23.63
CA SER A 281 6.78 -14.66 24.12
C SER A 281 5.79 -15.32 23.15
N CYS A 282 4.57 -15.60 23.63
CA CYS A 282 3.52 -16.24 22.81
C CYS A 282 2.11 -15.84 23.26
N ILE A 283 1.16 -15.92 22.32
CA ILE A 283 -0.28 -15.81 22.53
C ILE A 283 -0.96 -17.13 22.14
N GLU A 284 -1.95 -17.57 22.90
CA GLU A 284 -2.87 -18.67 22.57
C GLU A 284 -4.28 -18.08 22.46
N ALA A 285 -4.97 -18.34 21.34
CA ALA A 285 -6.26 -17.75 21.01
C ALA A 285 -7.22 -18.76 20.39
N GLU A 286 -8.53 -18.51 20.48
CA GLU A 286 -9.56 -19.27 19.77
C GLU A 286 -9.58 -18.93 18.27
N HIS A 287 -9.25 -17.69 17.91
CA HIS A 287 -9.13 -17.23 16.53
C HIS A 287 -7.96 -16.26 16.37
N ALA A 288 -7.41 -16.15 15.16
CA ALA A 288 -6.49 -15.09 14.79
C ALA A 288 -7.00 -14.34 13.56
N ILE A 289 -6.81 -13.02 13.53
CA ILE A 289 -7.05 -12.16 12.36
C ILE A 289 -5.68 -11.66 11.89
N CYS A 290 -5.19 -12.21 10.79
CA CYS A 290 -3.95 -11.85 10.14
C CYS A 290 -4.14 -10.62 9.25
N THR A 291 -3.49 -9.51 9.61
CA THR A 291 -3.55 -8.25 8.85
C THR A 291 -2.21 -7.84 8.23
N PHE A 292 -1.35 -8.83 8.00
CA PHE A 292 -0.09 -8.62 7.32
C PHE A 292 -0.32 -8.16 5.88
N SER A 293 0.60 -7.36 5.34
CA SER A 293 0.56 -7.00 3.93
C SER A 293 0.71 -8.25 3.05
N LEU A 294 0.23 -8.14 1.81
CA LEU A 294 0.46 -9.16 0.80
C LEU A 294 1.96 -9.50 0.67
N GLY A 295 2.82 -8.48 0.63
CA GLY A 295 4.27 -8.67 0.54
C GLY A 295 4.85 -9.48 1.71
N VAL A 296 4.34 -9.33 2.93
CA VAL A 296 4.73 -10.17 4.08
C VAL A 296 4.33 -11.63 3.87
N LEU A 297 3.13 -11.87 3.36
CA LEU A 297 2.64 -13.22 3.06
C LEU A 297 3.43 -13.86 1.90
N GLN A 298 3.88 -13.08 0.92
CA GLN A 298 4.65 -13.55 -0.23
C GLN A 298 6.12 -13.88 0.10
N ASN A 299 6.71 -13.22 1.10
CA ASN A 299 8.12 -13.36 1.46
C ASN A 299 8.40 -14.32 2.63
N GLU A 300 7.39 -15.07 3.09
CA GLU A 300 7.51 -16.15 4.09
C GLU A 300 8.20 -15.73 5.41
N VAL A 301 8.14 -14.45 5.78
CA VAL A 301 8.77 -13.96 7.02
C VAL A 301 8.05 -14.41 8.29
N VAL A 302 6.81 -14.90 8.16
CA VAL A 302 6.04 -15.58 9.22
C VAL A 302 5.72 -16.99 8.76
N LYS A 303 6.08 -17.97 9.60
CA LYS A 303 5.80 -19.38 9.33
C LYS A 303 4.40 -19.75 9.77
N PHE A 304 3.62 -20.35 8.88
CA PHE A 304 2.33 -20.98 9.18
C PHE A 304 2.53 -22.48 9.41
N GLU A 305 2.01 -23.02 10.51
CA GLU A 305 2.09 -24.44 10.85
C GLU A 305 0.69 -24.99 11.23
N PRO A 306 0.07 -25.86 10.42
CA PRO A 306 0.56 -26.40 9.14
C PRO A 306 0.73 -25.32 8.06
N GLU A 307 1.39 -25.67 6.95
CA GLU A 307 1.50 -24.77 5.81
C GLU A 307 0.09 -24.40 5.28
N LEU A 308 -0.07 -23.16 4.80
CA LEU A 308 -1.31 -22.72 4.19
C LEU A 308 -1.64 -23.60 2.97
N PRO A 309 -2.92 -23.93 2.74
CA PRO A 309 -3.31 -24.80 1.64
C PRO A 309 -2.97 -24.19 0.28
N GLN A 310 -2.78 -25.05 -0.71
CA GLN A 310 -2.33 -24.64 -2.04
C GLN A 310 -3.22 -23.55 -2.66
N TRP A 311 -4.54 -23.64 -2.55
CA TRP A 311 -5.47 -22.62 -3.08
C TRP A 311 -5.23 -21.22 -2.48
N LYS A 312 -4.82 -21.14 -1.21
CA LYS A 312 -4.51 -19.89 -0.51
C LYS A 312 -3.16 -19.36 -0.98
N MET A 313 -2.15 -20.24 -1.05
CA MET A 313 -0.81 -19.86 -1.51
C MET A 313 -0.80 -19.41 -2.97
N GLU A 314 -1.56 -20.07 -3.84
CA GLU A 314 -1.71 -19.64 -5.23
C GLU A 314 -2.35 -18.26 -5.33
N ALA A 315 -3.36 -17.95 -4.50
CA ALA A 315 -3.97 -16.62 -4.46
C ALA A 315 -2.99 -15.56 -3.95
N ILE A 316 -2.29 -15.82 -2.85
CA ILE A 316 -1.24 -14.94 -2.30
C ILE A 316 -0.17 -14.65 -3.34
N GLN A 317 0.37 -15.67 -4.00
CA GLN A 317 1.49 -15.52 -4.93
C GLN A 317 1.07 -14.98 -6.31
N SER A 318 -0.22 -15.03 -6.65
CA SER A 318 -0.73 -14.51 -7.93
C SER A 318 -1.08 -13.03 -7.88
N PHE A 319 -1.35 -12.45 -6.69
CA PHE A 319 -1.69 -11.03 -6.58
C PHE A 319 -0.45 -10.16 -6.53
N SER A 320 -0.53 -8.90 -6.98
CA SER A 320 0.65 -8.04 -7.07
C SER A 320 0.78 -7.14 -5.85
N MET A 321 1.96 -7.15 -5.22
CA MET A 321 2.38 -6.15 -4.26
C MET A 321 3.24 -5.11 -4.98
N SER A 322 2.78 -3.86 -5.01
CA SER A 322 3.45 -2.76 -5.71
C SER A 322 4.27 -1.92 -4.76
N THR A 323 5.27 -1.21 -5.29
CA THR A 323 6.07 -0.24 -4.55
C THR A 323 5.88 1.15 -5.14
N TYR A 324 5.55 2.09 -4.26
CA TYR A 324 5.34 3.51 -4.53
C TYR A 324 6.25 4.30 -3.59
N THR A 325 7.26 4.98 -4.16
CA THR A 325 8.34 5.60 -3.40
C THR A 325 8.33 7.11 -3.59
N LYS A 326 8.17 7.84 -2.48
CA LYS A 326 8.19 9.31 -2.43
C LYS A 326 9.55 9.79 -1.98
N ILE A 327 10.23 10.54 -2.83
CA ILE A 327 11.58 11.03 -2.58
C ILE A 327 11.53 12.52 -2.26
N PHE A 328 11.76 12.85 -0.99
CA PHE A 328 11.63 14.21 -0.47
C PHE A 328 12.95 14.97 -0.53
N LEU A 329 12.86 16.23 -0.97
CA LEU A 329 13.96 17.19 -1.00
C LEU A 329 13.50 18.49 -0.35
N GLN A 330 14.33 19.06 0.52
CA GLN A 330 14.16 20.44 0.98
C GLN A 330 15.28 21.31 0.43
N PHE A 331 14.96 22.53 0.01
CA PHE A 331 15.93 23.53 -0.44
C PHE A 331 15.96 24.76 0.47
N ASN A 332 16.93 25.64 0.27
CA ASN A 332 17.01 26.94 0.96
C ASN A 332 16.06 27.98 0.36
N GLU A 333 15.66 27.82 -0.90
CA GLU A 333 14.73 28.69 -1.62
C GLU A 333 13.87 27.84 -2.58
N THR A 334 12.69 28.33 -2.91
CA THR A 334 11.83 27.75 -3.93
C THR A 334 12.23 28.30 -5.30
N PHE A 335 12.53 27.40 -6.24
CA PHE A 335 12.95 27.75 -7.60
C PHE A 335 11.94 27.32 -8.68
N TRP A 336 10.84 26.70 -8.28
CA TRP A 336 9.69 26.36 -9.11
C TRP A 336 8.54 27.35 -8.84
N ASP A 337 7.42 27.23 -9.56
CA ASP A 337 6.24 28.06 -9.30
C ASP A 337 5.55 27.64 -7.99
N GLU A 338 5.51 28.55 -7.01
CA GLU A 338 4.91 28.31 -5.68
C GLU A 338 3.40 28.03 -5.73
N ASN A 339 2.72 28.43 -6.80
CA ASN A 339 1.27 28.24 -6.95
C ASN A 339 0.90 26.97 -7.72
N THR A 340 1.89 26.25 -8.26
CA THR A 340 1.69 25.00 -8.99
C THR A 340 1.85 23.82 -8.03
N GLN A 341 0.87 22.91 -8.02
CA GLN A 341 0.92 21.72 -7.16
C GLN A 341 1.81 20.63 -7.76
N PHE A 342 1.69 20.35 -9.06
CA PHE A 342 2.33 19.22 -9.73
C PHE A 342 3.22 19.64 -10.90
N PHE A 343 4.29 18.89 -11.14
CA PHE A 343 5.18 19.06 -12.29
C PHE A 343 5.42 17.69 -12.91
N LEU A 344 5.00 17.51 -14.16
CA LEU A 344 5.14 16.28 -14.92
C LEU A 344 6.40 16.38 -15.80
N TYR A 345 7.26 15.38 -15.72
CA TYR A 345 8.51 15.28 -16.47
C TYR A 345 8.48 14.09 -17.42
N ALA A 346 8.73 14.36 -18.69
CA ALA A 346 8.95 13.35 -19.71
C ALA A 346 10.45 13.10 -19.88
N ASP A 347 10.96 12.06 -19.22
CA ASP A 347 12.34 11.61 -19.44
C ASP A 347 12.52 11.17 -20.91
N PRO A 348 13.59 11.59 -21.61
CA PRO A 348 13.76 11.33 -23.04
C PRO A 348 14.10 9.88 -23.38
N HIS A 349 14.35 9.02 -22.37
CA HIS A 349 14.92 7.69 -22.56
C HIS A 349 14.16 6.59 -21.80
N GLU A 350 13.57 6.91 -20.64
CA GLU A 350 13.05 5.92 -19.71
C GLU A 350 11.73 6.35 -19.06
N ARG A 351 10.63 5.68 -19.41
CA ARG A 351 9.31 5.90 -18.83
C ARG A 351 9.36 5.69 -17.31
N GLY A 352 8.77 6.61 -16.55
CA GLY A 352 8.67 6.50 -15.10
C GLY A 352 9.94 6.90 -14.33
N ARG A 353 10.99 7.37 -15.02
CA ARG A 353 12.18 7.92 -14.35
C ARG A 353 11.88 9.33 -13.83
N TYR A 354 11.60 9.42 -12.53
CA TYR A 354 11.28 10.67 -11.80
C TYR A 354 10.17 11.54 -12.45
N PRO A 355 8.99 10.98 -12.79
CA PRO A 355 8.01 11.62 -13.67
C PRO A 355 7.18 12.70 -12.99
N VAL A 356 6.83 12.55 -11.71
CA VAL A 356 5.88 13.48 -11.06
C VAL A 356 6.50 14.06 -9.81
N PHE A 357 6.71 15.37 -9.84
CA PHE A 357 7.08 16.16 -8.68
C PHE A 357 5.85 16.86 -8.12
N GLN A 358 5.72 16.91 -6.79
CA GLN A 358 4.68 17.67 -6.11
C GLN A 358 5.30 18.64 -5.08
N SER A 359 4.90 19.91 -5.18
CA SER A 359 5.32 20.96 -4.26
C SER A 359 4.53 20.92 -2.97
N LEU A 360 5.22 21.01 -1.83
CA LEU A 360 4.60 21.19 -0.51
C LEU A 360 4.70 22.65 -0.02
N THR A 361 5.17 23.57 -0.85
CA THR A 361 5.43 24.97 -0.45
C THR A 361 4.21 25.87 -0.54
N GLY A 362 3.23 25.52 -1.38
CA GLY A 362 2.07 26.35 -1.66
C GLY A 362 1.07 26.46 -0.50
N PRO A 363 0.08 27.37 -0.61
CA PRO A 363 -0.98 27.55 0.39
C PRO A 363 -1.70 26.26 0.74
N GLY A 364 -1.96 26.04 2.04
CA GLY A 364 -2.64 24.84 2.52
C GLY A 364 -1.80 23.56 2.53
N PHE A 365 -0.49 23.63 2.23
CA PHE A 365 0.45 22.53 2.44
C PHE A 365 1.40 22.84 3.61
N HIS A 366 2.71 22.64 3.42
CA HIS A 366 3.74 23.12 4.33
C HIS A 366 4.26 24.48 3.83
N GLU A 367 3.45 25.52 4.02
CA GLU A 367 3.72 26.86 3.49
C GLU A 367 5.16 27.33 3.76
N GLY A 368 5.85 27.78 2.71
CA GLY A 368 7.23 28.28 2.79
C GLY A 368 8.28 27.22 3.13
N SER A 369 7.95 25.93 2.99
CA SER A 369 8.87 24.84 3.35
C SER A 369 10.04 24.66 2.39
N ASN A 370 9.89 25.11 1.13
CA ASN A 370 10.79 24.77 0.03
C ASN A 370 10.97 23.25 -0.11
N ILE A 371 9.92 22.49 0.23
CA ILE A 371 9.91 21.03 0.07
C ILE A 371 9.18 20.69 -1.23
N ILE A 372 9.81 19.80 -2.00
CA ILE A 372 9.23 19.11 -3.14
C ILE A 372 9.53 17.62 -2.98
N PHE A 373 8.65 16.77 -3.47
CA PHE A 373 8.98 15.35 -3.58
C PHE A 373 8.68 14.84 -4.98
N VAL A 374 9.43 13.84 -5.40
CA VAL A 374 9.18 13.10 -6.64
C VAL A 374 8.72 11.70 -6.33
N THR A 375 7.74 11.22 -7.08
CA THR A 375 7.23 9.85 -6.98
C THR A 375 7.82 8.98 -8.09
N VAL A 376 8.25 7.77 -7.72
CA VAL A 376 8.51 6.66 -8.66
C VAL A 376 7.75 5.41 -8.21
N THR A 377 7.44 4.53 -9.16
CA THR A 377 6.65 3.30 -8.94
C THR A 377 7.29 2.10 -9.64
N ALA A 378 6.82 0.89 -9.29
CA ALA A 378 7.22 -0.38 -9.90
C ALA A 378 8.75 -0.51 -10.09
N ASP A 379 9.21 -0.76 -11.33
CA ASP A 379 10.62 -0.97 -11.65
C ASP A 379 11.52 0.17 -11.19
N GLN A 380 11.09 1.42 -11.35
CA GLN A 380 11.87 2.59 -10.91
C GLN A 380 11.94 2.68 -9.39
N ALA A 381 10.86 2.33 -8.68
CA ALA A 381 10.89 2.21 -7.22
C ALA A 381 11.91 1.14 -6.76
N TYR A 382 11.94 -0.03 -7.41
CA TYR A 382 12.92 -1.08 -7.09
C TYR A 382 14.36 -0.65 -7.36
N VAL A 383 14.61 0.11 -8.41
CA VAL A 383 15.93 0.67 -8.71
C VAL A 383 16.36 1.62 -7.59
N VAL A 384 15.55 2.65 -7.29
CA VAL A 384 15.95 3.68 -6.31
C VAL A 384 16.07 3.14 -4.88
N GLU A 385 15.25 2.14 -4.50
CA GLU A 385 15.33 1.56 -3.16
C GLU A 385 16.58 0.68 -2.95
N ASN A 386 17.21 0.22 -4.04
CA ASN A 386 18.49 -0.49 -4.04
C ASN A 386 19.72 0.42 -4.19
N GLN A 387 19.51 1.71 -4.42
CA GLN A 387 20.58 2.72 -4.49
C GLN A 387 20.89 3.34 -3.12
N THR A 388 22.07 3.94 -3.03
CA THR A 388 22.42 4.85 -1.93
C THR A 388 21.66 6.16 -2.05
N ASP A 389 21.45 6.86 -0.92
CA ASP A 389 20.82 8.19 -0.93
C ASP A 389 21.59 9.17 -1.83
N GLU A 390 22.93 9.07 -1.91
CA GLU A 390 23.75 9.91 -2.77
C GLU A 390 23.52 9.67 -4.25
N GLU A 391 23.35 8.42 -4.69
CA GLU A 391 23.09 8.06 -6.09
C GLU A 391 21.71 8.57 -6.52
N THR A 392 20.66 8.21 -5.78
CA THR A 392 19.29 8.66 -6.09
C THR A 392 19.19 10.19 -6.05
N LYS A 393 19.81 10.85 -5.05
CA LYS A 393 19.85 12.32 -5.00
C LYS A 393 20.54 12.90 -6.22
N ALA A 394 21.66 12.34 -6.67
CA ALA A 394 22.38 12.84 -7.84
C ALA A 394 21.52 12.76 -9.10
N GLU A 395 20.78 11.66 -9.28
CA GLU A 395 19.87 11.47 -10.42
C GLU A 395 18.66 12.41 -10.37
N VAL A 396 18.00 12.56 -9.22
CA VAL A 396 16.89 13.51 -9.06
C VAL A 396 17.36 14.94 -9.33
N MET A 397 18.55 15.30 -8.85
CA MET A 397 19.13 16.63 -9.10
C MET A 397 19.52 16.85 -10.57
N GLU A 398 19.89 15.80 -11.31
CA GLU A 398 20.09 15.85 -12.76
C GLU A 398 18.78 16.17 -13.49
N VAL A 399 17.69 15.49 -13.13
CA VAL A 399 16.35 15.75 -13.68
C VAL A 399 15.89 17.17 -13.36
N LEU A 400 15.96 17.61 -12.10
CA LEU A 400 15.59 18.97 -11.70
C LEU A 400 16.37 20.03 -12.48
N ARG A 401 17.69 19.85 -12.68
CA ARG A 401 18.51 20.78 -13.48
C ARG A 401 18.09 20.82 -14.95
N SER A 402 17.59 19.71 -15.49
CA SER A 402 17.08 19.62 -16.85
C SER A 402 15.72 20.30 -16.99
N MET A 403 14.84 20.18 -15.98
CA MET A 403 13.55 20.87 -15.91
C MET A 403 13.72 22.40 -15.82
N PHE A 404 14.77 22.88 -15.15
CA PHE A 404 15.01 24.32 -14.92
C PHE A 404 16.38 24.81 -15.43
N PRO A 405 16.65 24.78 -16.76
CA PRO A 405 17.99 24.99 -17.33
C PRO A 405 18.56 26.42 -17.16
N GLY A 406 17.73 27.38 -16.73
CA GLY A 406 18.11 28.77 -16.43
C GLY A 406 18.35 29.06 -14.95
N VAL A 407 18.17 28.07 -14.07
CA VAL A 407 18.26 28.23 -12.62
C VAL A 407 19.51 27.52 -12.11
N GLN A 408 20.31 28.20 -11.29
CA GLN A 408 21.36 27.54 -10.53
C GLN A 408 20.75 26.87 -9.30
N ILE A 409 20.26 25.64 -9.48
CA ILE A 409 19.58 24.90 -8.41
C ILE A 409 20.59 24.60 -7.27
N PRO A 410 20.31 25.02 -6.03
CA PRO A 410 21.14 24.72 -4.88
C PRO A 410 21.09 23.23 -4.53
N GLU A 411 22.10 22.74 -3.81
CA GLU A 411 22.00 21.40 -3.21
C GLU A 411 20.91 21.36 -2.13
N PRO A 412 20.17 20.24 -2.00
CA PRO A 412 19.11 20.14 -1.00
C PRO A 412 19.70 20.16 0.42
N THR A 413 19.02 20.86 1.32
CA THR A 413 19.35 20.96 2.75
C THR A 413 18.86 19.75 3.55
N ALA A 414 17.90 19.00 3.01
CA ALA A 414 17.46 17.70 3.51
C ALA A 414 17.04 16.80 2.34
N PHE A 415 17.28 15.50 2.48
CA PHE A 415 16.94 14.47 1.49
C PHE A 415 16.55 13.18 2.22
N PHE A 416 15.42 12.57 1.87
CA PHE A 416 14.95 11.34 2.50
C PHE A 416 13.90 10.64 1.65
N TYR A 417 13.90 9.30 1.69
CA TYR A 417 12.80 8.49 1.16
C TYR A 417 12.71 7.12 1.87
N PRO A 418 11.50 6.56 2.02
CA PRO A 418 11.32 5.23 2.55
C PRO A 418 11.76 4.16 1.54
N ARG A 419 12.20 3.01 2.06
CA ARG A 419 12.49 1.82 1.26
C ARG A 419 11.46 0.74 1.55
N TRP A 420 10.24 0.92 1.01
CA TRP A 420 9.06 0.11 1.33
C TRP A 420 9.23 -1.36 0.97
N ASN A 421 9.88 -1.64 -0.17
CA ASN A 421 10.18 -3.00 -0.62
C ASN A 421 11.15 -3.73 0.31
N HIS A 422 11.97 -3.00 1.08
CA HIS A 422 12.93 -3.57 2.03
C HIS A 422 12.41 -3.56 3.48
N GLN A 423 11.24 -3.00 3.74
CA GLN A 423 10.62 -3.09 5.06
C GLN A 423 10.07 -4.51 5.28
N GLU A 424 10.71 -5.29 6.16
CA GLU A 424 10.31 -6.68 6.45
C GLU A 424 8.84 -6.86 6.90
N TRP A 425 8.17 -5.78 7.31
CA TRP A 425 6.78 -5.79 7.76
C TRP A 425 5.79 -5.26 6.71
N ALA A 426 6.27 -4.90 5.52
CA ALA A 426 5.43 -4.40 4.43
C ALA A 426 5.79 -5.04 3.07
N TYR A 427 7.07 -5.10 2.70
CA TYR A 427 7.56 -5.54 1.39
C TYR A 427 6.80 -4.87 0.22
N GLY A 428 6.61 -3.56 0.31
CA GLY A 428 5.91 -2.76 -0.69
C GLY A 428 4.95 -1.75 -0.07
N SER A 429 4.27 -1.00 -0.94
CA SER A 429 3.37 0.09 -0.59
C SER A 429 1.92 -0.36 -0.57
N TYR A 430 1.40 -0.96 -1.65
CA TYR A 430 0.01 -1.41 -1.72
C TYR A 430 -0.22 -2.38 -2.86
N SER A 431 -1.31 -3.13 -2.82
CA SER A 431 -1.61 -4.13 -3.84
C SER A 431 -2.17 -3.52 -5.12
N ASN A 432 -2.00 -4.24 -6.23
CA ASN A 432 -2.62 -3.94 -7.51
C ASN A 432 -3.16 -5.24 -8.11
N TRP A 433 -4.27 -5.17 -8.82
CA TRP A 433 -4.87 -6.35 -9.43
C TRP A 433 -4.17 -6.73 -10.74
N PRO A 434 -3.48 -7.88 -10.81
CA PRO A 434 -2.79 -8.27 -12.03
C PRO A 434 -3.73 -8.92 -13.05
N VAL A 435 -3.42 -8.76 -14.32
CA VAL A 435 -4.15 -9.44 -15.40
C VAL A 435 -4.14 -10.96 -15.20
N GLY A 436 -5.31 -11.59 -15.33
CA GLY A 436 -5.48 -13.05 -15.22
C GLY A 436 -5.81 -13.58 -13.83
N VAL A 437 -5.89 -12.73 -12.80
CA VAL A 437 -6.49 -13.09 -11.51
C VAL A 437 -8.00 -12.84 -11.58
N THR A 438 -8.81 -13.89 -11.42
CA THR A 438 -10.27 -13.78 -11.34
C THR A 438 -10.72 -13.35 -9.95
N LEU A 439 -11.98 -12.89 -9.81
CA LEU A 439 -12.56 -12.61 -8.49
C LEU A 439 -12.55 -13.88 -7.62
N GLU A 440 -12.86 -15.06 -8.18
CA GLU A 440 -12.78 -16.34 -7.47
C GLU A 440 -11.39 -16.56 -6.83
N ARG A 441 -10.31 -16.28 -7.57
CA ARG A 441 -8.94 -16.40 -7.05
C ARG A 441 -8.65 -15.31 -6.00
N HIS A 442 -9.18 -14.11 -6.16
CA HIS A 442 -9.06 -13.07 -5.15
C HIS A 442 -9.85 -13.42 -3.87
N GLN A 443 -11.02 -14.04 -3.96
CA GLN A 443 -11.75 -14.55 -2.78
C GLN A 443 -10.94 -15.62 -2.04
N ASN A 444 -10.15 -16.41 -2.77
CA ASN A 444 -9.16 -17.29 -2.14
C ASN A 444 -8.04 -16.53 -1.40
N LEU A 445 -7.73 -15.27 -1.70
CA LEU A 445 -6.85 -14.43 -0.87
C LEU A 445 -7.56 -13.94 0.40
N ARG A 446 -8.86 -13.64 0.30
CA ARG A 446 -9.72 -13.16 1.39
C ARG A 446 -10.12 -14.25 2.40
N ALA A 447 -10.40 -15.47 1.94
CA ALA A 447 -11.01 -16.53 2.75
C ALA A 447 -10.19 -16.94 3.99
N ASN A 448 -10.85 -17.33 5.09
CA ASN A 448 -10.14 -17.87 6.25
C ASN A 448 -9.61 -19.30 5.98
N VAL A 449 -8.54 -19.66 6.70
CA VAL A 449 -8.02 -21.05 6.78
C VAL A 449 -8.21 -21.51 8.21
N ASP A 450 -9.14 -22.42 8.43
CA ASP A 450 -9.59 -22.82 9.76
C ASP A 450 -9.91 -21.59 10.64
N ARG A 451 -9.16 -21.41 11.73
CA ARG A 451 -9.31 -20.32 12.70
C ARG A 451 -8.44 -19.08 12.42
N VAL A 452 -7.74 -19.06 11.28
CA VAL A 452 -6.93 -17.93 10.83
C VAL A 452 -7.68 -17.17 9.74
N TRP A 453 -8.10 -15.96 10.08
CA TRP A 453 -8.79 -15.02 9.21
C TRP A 453 -7.78 -14.07 8.57
N PHE A 454 -8.09 -13.55 7.39
CA PHE A 454 -7.24 -12.61 6.67
C PHE A 454 -8.01 -11.33 6.41
N ALA A 455 -7.36 -10.18 6.60
CA ALA A 455 -7.94 -8.88 6.31
C ALA A 455 -6.85 -7.88 5.94
N GLY A 456 -7.15 -6.96 5.04
CA GLY A 456 -6.24 -5.90 4.62
C GLY A 456 -6.67 -5.35 3.28
N GLU A 457 -6.01 -4.30 2.79
CA GLU A 457 -6.39 -3.74 1.48
C GLU A 457 -6.30 -4.76 0.35
N ALA A 458 -5.34 -5.68 0.38
CA ALA A 458 -5.21 -6.72 -0.64
C ALA A 458 -6.31 -7.80 -0.59
N THR A 459 -7.18 -7.81 0.43
CA THR A 459 -8.35 -8.69 0.48
C THR A 459 -9.63 -7.98 0.06
N ALA A 460 -9.58 -6.68 -0.23
CA ALA A 460 -10.72 -5.88 -0.62
C ALA A 460 -10.87 -5.89 -2.16
N PRO A 461 -11.94 -6.46 -2.72
CA PRO A 461 -12.04 -6.61 -4.18
C PRO A 461 -12.27 -5.28 -4.90
N LEU A 462 -13.01 -4.35 -4.29
CA LEU A 462 -13.33 -3.04 -4.87
C LEU A 462 -12.40 -1.92 -4.42
N PHE A 463 -11.71 -2.11 -3.30
CA PHE A 463 -10.94 -1.05 -2.66
C PHE A 463 -9.48 -1.46 -2.37
N PHE A 464 -8.97 -2.44 -3.11
CA PHE A 464 -7.55 -2.79 -3.08
C PHE A 464 -6.69 -1.55 -3.36
N GLY A 465 -5.53 -1.46 -2.75
CA GLY A 465 -4.69 -0.27 -2.87
C GLY A 465 -4.99 0.84 -1.86
N TYR A 466 -6.21 0.90 -1.33
CA TYR A 466 -6.69 2.04 -0.53
C TYR A 466 -6.90 1.76 0.96
N LEU A 467 -6.94 2.84 1.75
CA LEU A 467 -7.21 2.78 3.18
C LEU A 467 -8.63 2.30 3.50
N GLN A 468 -9.64 2.67 2.70
CA GLN A 468 -11.00 2.20 2.91
C GLN A 468 -11.13 0.69 2.70
N GLY A 469 -10.36 0.08 1.79
CA GLY A 469 -10.32 -1.38 1.64
C GLY A 469 -9.81 -2.07 2.90
N ALA A 470 -8.71 -1.57 3.47
CA ALA A 470 -8.22 -2.07 4.76
C ALA A 470 -9.25 -1.86 5.89
N TRP A 471 -9.98 -0.74 5.89
CA TRP A 471 -11.00 -0.44 6.88
C TRP A 471 -12.17 -1.43 6.81
N TYR A 472 -12.76 -1.63 5.62
CA TYR A 472 -13.88 -2.53 5.37
C TYR A 472 -13.52 -3.98 5.69
N GLU A 473 -12.38 -4.45 5.19
CA GLU A 473 -11.96 -5.85 5.40
C GLU A 473 -11.61 -6.15 6.86
N GLY A 474 -11.05 -5.18 7.58
CA GLY A 474 -10.87 -5.30 9.02
C GLY A 474 -12.21 -5.42 9.75
N GLN A 475 -13.19 -4.59 9.41
CA GLN A 475 -14.53 -4.69 10.01
C GLN A 475 -15.20 -6.02 9.71
N GLU A 476 -15.20 -6.47 8.46
CA GLU A 476 -15.80 -7.73 8.02
C GLU A 476 -15.21 -8.92 8.79
N ALA A 477 -13.88 -9.03 8.84
CA ALA A 477 -13.22 -10.10 9.58
C ALA A 477 -13.53 -10.05 11.09
N GLY A 478 -13.53 -8.85 11.69
CA GLY A 478 -13.88 -8.65 13.09
C GLY A 478 -15.32 -9.03 13.40
N GLN A 479 -16.28 -8.66 12.54
CA GLN A 479 -17.70 -9.00 12.69
C GLN A 479 -17.96 -10.50 12.56
N ARG A 480 -17.36 -11.17 11.57
CA ARG A 480 -17.50 -12.63 11.41
C ARG A 480 -16.94 -13.40 12.60
N VAL A 481 -15.75 -13.01 13.09
CA VAL A 481 -15.18 -13.62 14.31
C VAL A 481 -16.06 -13.32 15.53
N ALA A 482 -16.58 -12.10 15.68
CA ALA A 482 -17.50 -11.77 16.77
C ALA A 482 -18.75 -12.65 16.73
N SER A 483 -19.34 -12.84 15.54
CA SER A 483 -20.51 -13.70 15.33
C SER A 483 -20.27 -15.13 15.82
N LEU A 484 -19.13 -15.72 15.48
CA LEU A 484 -18.75 -17.07 15.92
C LEU A 484 -18.55 -17.18 17.44
N LEU A 485 -18.18 -16.08 18.09
CA LEU A 485 -18.01 -16.00 19.54
C LEU A 485 -19.30 -15.62 20.29
N GLY A 486 -20.43 -15.51 19.58
CA GLY A 486 -21.73 -15.13 20.13
C GLY A 486 -21.84 -13.65 20.48
N GLY A 487 -21.06 -12.80 19.84
CA GLY A 487 -21.14 -11.34 19.96
C GLY A 487 -22.37 -10.75 19.29
N ASP A 488 -22.76 -9.56 19.73
CA ASP A 488 -23.92 -8.84 19.20
C ASP A 488 -23.57 -8.13 17.89
N ILE A 489 -23.81 -8.80 16.76
CA ILE A 489 -23.52 -8.24 15.43
C ILE A 489 -24.74 -7.54 14.81
N TYR A 490 -24.47 -6.49 14.02
CA TYR A 490 -25.43 -5.87 13.12
C TYR A 490 -25.10 -6.33 11.69
N GLY A 491 -25.91 -7.24 11.11
CA GLY A 491 -25.72 -7.70 9.72
C GLY A 491 -25.99 -9.20 9.52
N GLU A 492 -25.95 -9.64 8.25
CA GLU A 492 -26.22 -11.02 7.85
C GLU A 492 -24.94 -11.87 7.64
N ASN A 493 -23.78 -11.23 7.49
CA ASN A 493 -22.49 -11.91 7.27
C ASN A 493 -22.04 -12.67 8.53
N SER A 494 -22.35 -13.96 8.55
CA SER A 494 -22.02 -14.89 9.63
C SER A 494 -21.38 -16.15 9.08
N GLY A 495 -20.40 -16.68 9.81
CA GLY A 495 -19.69 -17.90 9.40
C GLY A 495 -18.46 -17.67 8.52
N PRO A 496 -17.82 -18.76 8.07
CA PRO A 496 -16.58 -18.72 7.31
C PRO A 496 -16.77 -18.04 5.95
N MET A 497 -15.69 -17.45 5.43
CA MET A 497 -15.67 -16.91 4.08
C MET A 497 -15.57 -18.04 3.06
N LYS A 498 -16.25 -17.89 1.91
CA LYS A 498 -16.21 -18.85 0.82
C LYS A 498 -14.80 -18.93 0.22
N ASN A 499 -14.31 -20.15 0.02
CA ASN A 499 -13.14 -20.43 -0.80
C ASN A 499 -13.54 -21.24 -2.04
N TYR A 500 -12.70 -21.18 -3.07
CA TYR A 500 -12.92 -21.71 -4.39
C TYR A 500 -11.88 -22.79 -4.71
N GLU A 501 -12.29 -24.05 -4.76
CA GLU A 501 -11.39 -25.16 -5.14
C GLU A 501 -11.21 -25.29 -6.65
N VAL A 502 -12.21 -24.90 -7.43
CA VAL A 502 -12.20 -24.94 -8.89
C VAL A 502 -12.40 -23.51 -9.39
N LEU A 503 -11.43 -23.03 -10.18
CA LEU A 503 -11.48 -21.71 -10.83
C LEU A 503 -11.85 -21.88 -12.30
N HIS A 504 -12.74 -21.02 -12.80
CA HIS A 504 -13.28 -21.15 -14.16
C HIS A 504 -12.51 -20.35 -15.21
N GLY A 505 -11.58 -19.49 -14.79
CA GLY A 505 -10.80 -18.60 -15.67
C GLY A 505 -11.52 -17.31 -16.03
N THR A 506 -12.82 -17.22 -15.74
CA THR A 506 -13.61 -15.99 -15.59
C THR A 506 -14.44 -16.12 -14.30
N THR A 507 -15.10 -15.04 -13.90
CA THR A 507 -16.03 -15.04 -12.75
C THR A 507 -17.43 -14.75 -13.28
N PHE A 508 -18.40 -15.59 -12.90
CA PHE A 508 -19.79 -15.43 -13.32
C PHE A 508 -20.47 -14.24 -12.63
N GLU A 509 -21.44 -13.63 -13.30
CA GLU A 509 -22.13 -12.42 -12.85
C GLU A 509 -22.74 -12.55 -11.44
N ASP A 510 -23.24 -13.74 -11.09
CA ASP A 510 -23.84 -14.02 -9.78
C ASP A 510 -22.84 -14.03 -8.61
N GLU A 511 -21.54 -13.97 -8.89
CA GLU A 511 -20.51 -13.91 -7.86
C GLU A 511 -20.02 -12.49 -7.55
N TYR A 512 -20.47 -11.48 -8.32
CA TYR A 512 -20.24 -10.07 -8.02
C TYR A 512 -21.33 -9.58 -7.08
N GLU A 513 -21.27 -10.06 -5.83
CA GLU A 513 -22.25 -9.79 -4.77
C GLU A 513 -21.60 -9.31 -3.47
N ASP A 514 -22.41 -8.79 -2.56
CA ASP A 514 -21.99 -8.26 -1.25
C ASP A 514 -21.17 -9.28 -0.44
N GLU A 515 -21.51 -10.58 -0.48
CA GLU A 515 -20.76 -11.61 0.26
C GLU A 515 -19.31 -11.71 -0.21
N ASN A 516 -19.09 -11.53 -1.52
CA ASN A 516 -17.76 -11.48 -2.11
C ASN A 516 -17.13 -10.08 -2.04
N GLY A 517 -17.74 -9.12 -1.35
CA GLY A 517 -17.24 -7.76 -1.14
C GLY A 517 -17.48 -6.83 -2.33
N TRP A 518 -18.45 -7.16 -3.19
CA TRP A 518 -18.84 -6.35 -4.34
C TRP A 518 -20.17 -5.64 -4.07
N ASP A 519 -20.16 -4.67 -3.16
CA ASP A 519 -21.34 -4.00 -2.59
C ASP A 519 -21.61 -2.60 -3.17
N VAL A 520 -20.85 -2.21 -4.18
CA VAL A 520 -20.93 -0.90 -4.84
C VAL A 520 -21.09 -1.09 -6.34
N ASP A 521 -21.92 -0.25 -6.95
CA ASP A 521 -22.01 -0.16 -8.40
C ASP A 521 -20.71 0.43 -8.97
N THR A 522 -19.99 -0.37 -9.74
CA THR A 522 -18.70 -0.04 -10.32
C THR A 522 -18.79 0.47 -11.76
N PHE A 523 -20.00 0.70 -12.28
CA PHE A 523 -20.17 1.12 -13.67
C PHE A 523 -20.57 2.59 -13.78
N GLU A 524 -20.11 3.23 -14.84
CA GLU A 524 -20.76 4.45 -15.29
C GLU A 524 -22.14 4.08 -15.84
N ASP A 525 -23.18 4.64 -15.22
CA ASP A 525 -24.50 4.68 -15.83
C ASP A 525 -24.32 5.24 -17.26
N ASN A 526 -24.56 4.43 -18.29
CA ASN A 526 -24.62 4.84 -19.69
C ASN A 526 -25.79 5.83 -19.97
N ASN A 527 -26.36 6.46 -18.95
CA ASN A 527 -27.26 7.58 -19.07
C ASN A 527 -26.43 8.88 -19.10
N PRO A 528 -26.30 9.55 -20.26
CA PRO A 528 -25.77 10.90 -20.27
C PRO A 528 -26.64 11.77 -19.35
N LYS A 529 -26.02 12.40 -18.35
CA LYS A 529 -26.65 13.48 -17.59
C LYS A 529 -26.93 14.70 -18.48
#